data_AF-A0A1H8VTH1-F1
#
_entry.id   AF-A0A1H8VTH1-F1
#
_cell.length_a   1.000
_cell.length_b   1.000
_cell.length_c   1.000
_cell.angle_alpha   90.00
_cell.angle_beta   90.00
_cell.angle_gamma   90.00
#
_symmetry.space_group_name_H-M   'P 1'
#
loop_
_entity.id
_entity.type
_entity.pdbx_description
1 polymer ?
#
loop_
_entity_poly.entity_id
_entity_poly.type
_entity_poly.pdbx_seq_one_letter_code
_entity_poly.pdbx_strand_id
1 'polypeptide(L)'
;MVNLLNSHVRLQSSFFYQVDLRGNRYPVYLLLLNAGLMPPPLQLKERAVPYTPNPQHRNGGYAAVKSQWSISQPEEVACFDLAVQAEWAFRNSFWGLHIGAAGLGPLGVAPPPSSCQLHIAKFVGDAIGNWHGYPVAHWLSPYDKPSETILSSWFELGLISKPKMAKIHRGKQCAL
;
A
#
# COMPACT_ATOMS: atom_id res chain seq x y z
N MET A 1 7.55 -46.57 -25.04
CA MET A 1 6.51 -45.59 -25.42
C MET A 1 6.17 -44.78 -24.19
N VAL A 2 6.56 -43.50 -24.18
CA VAL A 2 6.32 -42.56 -23.08
C VAL A 2 5.07 -41.76 -23.46
N ASN A 3 4.04 -41.77 -22.62
CA ASN A 3 2.86 -40.91 -22.80
C ASN A 3 2.94 -39.71 -21.86
N LEU A 4 2.60 -38.56 -22.44
CA LEU A 4 2.91 -37.21 -21.97
C LEU A 4 2.13 -36.75 -20.73
N LEU A 5 2.84 -35.89 -20.01
CA LEU A 5 2.42 -34.92 -18.99
C LEU A 5 1.11 -34.18 -19.31
N ASN A 6 0.28 -34.03 -18.27
CA ASN A 6 -0.61 -32.89 -18.11
C ASN A 6 -0.45 -32.35 -16.68
N SER A 7 0.58 -31.52 -16.47
CA SER A 7 0.78 -30.77 -15.23
C SER A 7 -0.03 -29.47 -15.30
N HIS A 8 -1.11 -29.40 -14.51
CA HIS A 8 -1.73 -28.14 -14.15
C HIS A 8 -0.78 -27.40 -13.20
N VAL A 9 -0.05 -26.42 -13.71
CA VAL A 9 0.68 -25.46 -12.88
C VAL A 9 -0.35 -24.48 -12.31
N ARG A 10 -0.83 -24.75 -11.09
CA ARG A 10 -1.38 -23.68 -10.24
C ARG A 10 -0.19 -22.84 -9.78
N LEU A 11 -0.06 -21.63 -10.32
CA LEU A 11 0.81 -20.61 -9.75
C LEU A 11 0.20 -20.21 -8.39
N GLN A 12 0.65 -20.87 -7.31
CA GLN A 12 0.48 -20.32 -5.97
C GLN A 12 1.48 -19.17 -5.84
N SER A 13 0.94 -17.97 -5.60
CA SER A 13 1.71 -16.81 -5.18
C SER A 13 2.34 -17.12 -3.82
N SER A 14 3.56 -17.64 -3.83
CA SER A 14 4.31 -17.96 -2.63
C SER A 14 4.92 -16.67 -2.07
N PHE A 15 4.16 -15.99 -1.20
CA PHE A 15 4.74 -15.01 -0.29
C PHE A 15 5.69 -15.75 0.67
N PHE A 16 6.98 -15.48 0.58
CA PHE A 16 7.95 -16.01 1.54
C PHE A 16 7.83 -15.23 2.85
N TYR A 17 7.72 -15.96 3.97
CA TYR A 17 7.70 -15.41 5.33
C TYR A 17 8.94 -15.88 6.08
N GLN A 18 9.48 -15.02 6.95
CA GLN A 18 10.48 -15.42 7.94
C GLN A 18 9.85 -15.34 9.34
N VAL A 19 10.17 -16.34 10.17
CA VAL A 19 9.67 -16.47 11.55
C VAL A 19 10.77 -15.97 12.49
N ASP A 20 10.48 -15.00 13.36
CA ASP A 20 11.45 -14.61 14.41
C ASP A 20 11.51 -15.67 15.53
N LEU A 21 12.47 -15.53 16.45
CA LEU A 21 12.63 -16.42 17.60
C LEU A 21 11.41 -16.44 18.55
N ARG A 22 10.44 -15.54 18.35
CA ARG A 22 9.18 -15.43 19.09
C ARG A 22 7.98 -15.95 18.30
N GLY A 23 8.19 -16.52 17.10
CA GLY A 23 7.13 -17.10 16.29
C GLY A 23 6.38 -16.11 15.38
N ASN A 24 6.80 -14.85 15.31
CA ASN A 24 6.12 -13.85 14.48
C ASN A 24 6.52 -13.99 13.02
N ARG A 25 5.52 -14.01 12.12
CA ARG A 25 5.72 -14.11 10.68
C ARG A 25 5.85 -12.72 10.08
N TYR A 26 6.96 -12.45 9.41
CA TYR A 26 7.15 -11.22 8.65
C TYR A 26 7.23 -11.56 7.16
N PRO A 27 6.53 -10.82 6.29
CA PRO A 27 6.79 -10.92 4.86
C PRO A 27 8.26 -10.54 4.61
N VAL A 28 8.98 -11.35 3.81
CA VAL A 28 10.44 -11.18 3.58
C VAL A 28 10.83 -9.76 3.11
N TYR A 29 9.90 -9.04 2.49
CA TYR A 29 10.11 -7.65 2.07
C TYR A 29 10.38 -6.69 3.25
N LEU A 30 9.85 -6.97 4.45
CA LEU A 30 10.05 -6.14 5.64
C LEU A 30 11.46 -6.30 6.28
N LEU A 31 12.16 -7.40 5.98
CA LEU A 31 13.50 -7.68 6.47
C LEU A 31 14.60 -7.04 5.62
N LEU A 32 14.38 -6.90 4.31
CA LEU A 32 15.33 -6.24 3.40
C LEU A 32 15.48 -4.74 3.71
N LEU A 33 14.47 -4.10 4.29
CA LEU A 33 14.54 -2.70 4.75
C LEU A 33 15.28 -2.52 6.09
N ASN A 34 15.29 -3.54 6.95
CA ASN A 34 15.84 -3.43 8.32
C ASN A 34 17.29 -3.92 8.48
N ALA A 35 17.83 -4.68 7.53
CA ALA A 35 19.14 -5.31 7.68
C ALA A 35 20.34 -4.48 7.20
N GLY A 36 20.16 -3.32 6.56
CA GLY A 36 21.26 -2.52 6.00
C GLY A 36 22.08 -3.24 4.91
N LEU A 37 21.69 -4.45 4.53
CA LEU A 37 22.24 -5.22 3.43
C LEU A 37 21.54 -4.73 2.17
N MET A 38 22.11 -3.71 1.52
CA MET A 38 21.70 -3.41 0.15
C MET A 38 21.85 -4.69 -0.67
N PRO A 39 20.78 -5.22 -1.29
CA PRO A 39 20.97 -6.21 -2.33
C PRO A 39 21.83 -5.56 -3.44
N PRO A 40 22.58 -6.37 -4.22
CA PRO A 40 23.20 -5.89 -5.46
C PRO A 40 22.13 -5.14 -6.28
N PRO A 41 22.51 -4.16 -7.12
CA PRO A 41 21.56 -3.31 -7.83
C PRO A 41 20.46 -4.21 -8.39
N LEU A 42 19.25 -4.07 -7.82
CA LEU A 42 18.09 -4.80 -8.27
C LEU A 42 18.05 -4.54 -9.77
N GLN A 43 18.27 -5.58 -10.57
CA GLN A 43 17.91 -5.52 -11.98
C GLN A 43 16.46 -5.07 -11.95
N LEU A 44 16.23 -3.83 -12.37
CA LEU A 44 14.93 -3.17 -12.31
C LEU A 44 14.02 -4.02 -13.17
N LYS A 45 13.29 -4.94 -12.51
CA LYS A 45 12.18 -5.62 -13.13
C LYS A 45 11.24 -4.50 -13.51
N GLU A 46 11.06 -4.30 -14.80
CA GLU A 46 10.20 -3.27 -15.37
C GLU A 46 8.89 -3.26 -14.56
N ARG A 47 8.53 -2.10 -14.02
CA ARG A 47 7.34 -1.98 -13.17
C ARG A 47 6.15 -2.46 -13.97
N ALA A 48 5.38 -3.42 -13.42
CA ALA A 48 4.28 -4.07 -14.14
C ALA A 48 3.19 -3.10 -14.60
N VAL A 49 3.10 -1.92 -13.97
CA VAL A 49 2.13 -0.86 -14.28
C VAL A 49 2.81 0.53 -14.19
N PRO A 50 2.61 1.43 -15.17
CA PRO A 50 3.24 2.75 -15.14
C PRO A 50 2.65 3.61 -14.02
N TYR A 51 3.52 4.36 -13.33
CA TYR A 51 3.15 5.25 -12.24
C TYR A 51 3.74 6.64 -12.46
N THR A 52 2.90 7.67 -12.38
CA THR A 52 3.31 9.07 -12.46
C THR A 52 2.68 9.83 -11.30
N PRO A 53 3.45 10.32 -10.32
CA PRO A 53 2.91 11.11 -9.21
C PRO A 53 2.07 12.29 -9.71
N ASN A 54 0.88 12.46 -9.14
CA ASN A 54 0.02 13.58 -9.51
C ASN A 54 0.52 14.85 -8.80
N PRO A 55 0.95 15.89 -9.54
CA PRO A 55 1.53 17.10 -8.96
C PRO A 55 0.55 17.86 -8.06
N GLN A 56 -0.76 17.68 -8.22
CA GLN A 56 -1.76 18.32 -7.37
C GLN A 56 -1.74 17.85 -5.91
N HIS A 57 -1.16 16.67 -5.65
CA HIS A 57 -0.98 16.13 -4.30
C HIS A 57 0.43 16.37 -3.75
N ARG A 58 1.26 17.15 -4.47
CA ARG A 58 2.62 17.55 -4.06
C ARG A 58 2.89 19.05 -4.20
N ASN A 59 1.86 19.82 -4.55
CA ASN A 59 1.97 21.26 -4.75
C ASN A 59 1.07 21.95 -3.73
N GLY A 60 1.69 22.73 -2.85
CA GLY A 60 1.02 23.49 -1.79
C GLY A 60 -0.09 24.42 -2.29
N GLY A 61 -0.06 24.85 -3.56
CA GLY A 61 -1.15 25.61 -4.18
C GLY A 61 -2.50 24.88 -4.22
N TYR A 62 -2.52 23.56 -4.05
CA TYR A 62 -3.75 22.75 -3.97
C TYR A 62 -4.10 22.30 -2.55
N ALA A 63 -3.27 22.61 -1.54
CA ALA A 63 -3.42 22.09 -0.18
C ALA A 63 -4.72 22.53 0.52
N ALA A 64 -5.36 23.60 0.05
CA ALA A 64 -6.66 24.04 0.55
C ALA A 64 -7.81 23.10 0.18
N VAL A 65 -7.66 22.29 -0.88
CA VAL A 65 -8.74 21.46 -1.45
C VAL A 65 -8.36 20.01 -1.66
N LYS A 66 -7.06 19.69 -1.70
CA LYS A 66 -6.54 18.33 -1.92
C LYS A 66 -5.60 17.94 -0.81
N SER A 67 -5.70 16.68 -0.39
CA SER A 67 -4.71 16.07 0.48
C SER A 67 -3.33 16.14 -0.15
N GLN A 68 -2.29 16.32 0.67
CA GLN A 68 -0.92 16.42 0.20
C GLN A 68 -0.09 15.27 0.76
N TRP A 69 0.78 14.70 -0.07
CA TRP A 69 1.79 13.75 0.38
C TRP A 69 2.77 14.45 1.33
N SER A 70 3.04 13.83 2.48
CA SER A 70 4.07 14.29 3.43
C SER A 70 5.37 13.49 3.32
N ILE A 71 5.29 12.30 2.71
CA ILE A 71 6.44 11.45 2.38
C ILE A 71 7.06 11.89 1.06
N SER A 72 8.32 11.52 0.85
CA SER A 72 9.03 11.78 -0.41
C SER A 72 8.39 11.06 -1.60
N GLN A 73 8.70 11.50 -2.81
CA GLN A 73 8.22 10.85 -4.03
C GLN A 73 8.70 9.39 -4.15
N PRO A 74 9.96 9.03 -3.84
CA PRO A 74 10.37 7.63 -3.77
C PRO A 74 9.55 6.78 -2.80
N GLU A 75 9.19 7.32 -1.63
CA GLU A 75 8.37 6.60 -0.64
C GLU A 75 6.92 6.40 -1.11
N GLU A 76 6.31 7.39 -1.77
CA GLU A 76 4.99 7.22 -2.42
C GLU A 76 5.03 6.09 -3.46
N VAL A 77 6.07 6.10 -4.29
CA VAL A 77 6.27 5.08 -5.32
C VAL A 77 6.45 3.69 -4.69
N ALA A 78 7.19 3.59 -3.59
CA ALA A 78 7.31 2.34 -2.84
C ALA A 78 5.96 1.89 -2.24
N CYS A 79 5.11 2.81 -1.77
CA CYS A 79 3.76 2.49 -1.32
C CYS A 79 2.90 1.91 -2.46
N PHE A 80 3.02 2.47 -3.67
CA PHE A 80 2.32 1.97 -4.85
C PHE A 80 2.83 0.57 -5.24
N ASP A 81 4.14 0.39 -5.35
CA ASP A 81 4.75 -0.89 -5.72
C ASP A 81 4.36 -2.00 -4.74
N LEU A 82 4.34 -1.70 -3.44
CA LEU A 82 3.87 -2.64 -2.42
C LEU A 82 2.40 -2.99 -2.61
N ALA A 83 1.53 -2.01 -2.86
CA ALA A 83 0.11 -2.25 -3.05
C ALA A 83 -0.18 -3.12 -4.29
N VAL A 84 0.59 -2.96 -5.36
CA VAL A 84 0.54 -3.81 -6.55
C VAL A 84 1.02 -5.22 -6.25
N GLN A 85 2.19 -5.36 -5.61
CA GLN A 85 2.78 -6.68 -5.29
C GLN A 85 1.94 -7.48 -4.30
N ALA A 86 1.32 -6.81 -3.33
CA ALA A 86 0.42 -7.43 -2.35
C ALA A 86 -1.01 -7.63 -2.88
N GLU A 87 -1.28 -7.27 -4.13
CA GLU A 87 -2.59 -7.35 -4.76
C GLU A 87 -3.70 -6.67 -3.93
N TRP A 88 -3.37 -5.53 -3.30
CA TRP A 88 -4.33 -4.71 -2.54
C TRP A 88 -5.25 -3.91 -3.47
N ALA A 89 -5.91 -4.62 -4.40
CA ALA A 89 -6.75 -4.09 -5.45
C ALA A 89 -8.23 -4.19 -5.08
N PHE A 90 -8.97 -3.10 -5.27
CA PHE A 90 -10.42 -3.08 -5.13
C PHE A 90 -11.04 -1.93 -5.94
N ARG A 91 -12.10 -2.23 -6.72
CA ARG A 91 -12.84 -1.25 -7.53
C ARG A 91 -11.94 -0.34 -8.38
N ASN A 92 -11.07 -0.95 -9.19
CA ASN A 92 -10.13 -0.24 -10.06
C ASN A 92 -9.22 0.74 -9.30
N SER A 93 -8.90 0.43 -8.05
CA SER A 93 -7.94 1.17 -7.24
C SER A 93 -7.02 0.21 -6.52
N PHE A 94 -5.76 0.61 -6.32
CA PHE A 94 -4.90 -0.01 -5.33
C PHE A 94 -4.92 0.80 -4.04
N TRP A 95 -4.67 0.12 -2.92
CA TRP A 95 -4.70 0.73 -1.58
C TRP A 95 -3.36 0.52 -0.90
N GLY A 96 -2.74 1.59 -0.43
CA GLY A 96 -1.39 1.54 0.13
C GLY A 96 -1.30 2.06 1.55
N LEU A 97 -0.21 1.67 2.20
CA LEU A 97 0.23 2.13 3.52
C LEU A 97 1.70 2.53 3.42
N HIS A 98 2.12 3.50 4.22
CA HIS A 98 3.54 3.84 4.36
C HIS A 98 4.12 3.07 5.55
N ILE A 99 5.03 2.14 5.26
CA ILE A 99 5.59 1.24 6.26
C ILE A 99 7.10 1.50 6.34
N GLY A 100 7.53 2.20 7.39
CA GLY A 100 8.93 2.47 7.67
C GLY A 100 9.51 1.46 8.67
N ALA A 101 10.78 1.67 9.04
CA ALA A 101 11.48 0.82 10.03
C ALA A 101 10.76 0.76 11.40
N ALA A 102 10.09 1.86 11.79
CA ALA A 102 9.31 1.94 13.04
C ALA A 102 7.86 1.41 12.90
N GLY A 103 7.50 0.87 11.74
CA GLY A 103 6.14 0.40 11.43
C GLY A 103 5.34 1.39 10.58
N LEU A 104 4.01 1.34 10.75
CA LEU A 104 3.08 2.19 10.00
C LEU A 104 3.31 3.66 10.35
N GLY A 105 3.58 4.49 9.33
CA GLY A 105 3.77 5.93 9.47
C GLY A 105 2.72 6.74 8.70
N PRO A 106 2.61 8.04 8.99
CA PRO A 106 1.81 8.94 8.16
C PRO A 106 2.41 9.03 6.75
N LEU A 107 1.55 9.26 5.76
CA LEU A 107 1.92 9.44 4.36
C LEU A 107 1.42 10.76 3.76
N GLY A 108 0.52 11.46 4.45
CA GLY A 108 0.02 12.73 3.96
C GLY A 108 -0.80 13.49 4.96
N VAL A 109 -1.34 14.61 4.50
CA VAL A 109 -2.12 15.55 5.31
C VAL A 109 -3.43 15.86 4.59
N ALA A 110 -4.54 15.85 5.34
CA ALA A 110 -5.85 16.25 4.83
C ALA A 110 -5.88 17.77 4.57
N PRO A 111 -6.67 18.25 3.59
CA PRO A 111 -6.89 19.68 3.45
C PRO A 111 -7.63 20.24 4.69
N PRO A 112 -7.64 21.57 4.89
CA PRO A 112 -8.49 22.22 5.86
C PRO A 112 -9.98 21.84 5.68
N PRO A 113 -10.78 21.85 6.75
CA PRO A 113 -10.41 22.26 8.11
C PRO A 113 -9.74 21.15 8.94
N SER A 114 -9.67 19.91 8.43
CA SER A 114 -9.20 18.78 9.23
C SER A 114 -7.70 18.83 9.50
N SER A 115 -6.90 19.17 8.49
CA SER A 115 -5.44 19.34 8.58
C SER A 115 -4.70 18.21 9.33
N CYS A 116 -5.25 16.99 9.30
CA CYS A 116 -4.77 15.87 10.09
C CYS A 116 -3.88 14.94 9.26
N GLN A 117 -3.04 14.17 9.95
CA GLN A 117 -2.22 13.14 9.32
C GLN A 117 -3.08 12.00 8.74
N LEU A 118 -2.71 11.55 7.55
CA LEU A 118 -3.34 10.48 6.78
C LEU A 118 -2.37 9.33 6.62
N HIS A 119 -2.88 8.10 6.72
CA HIS A 119 -2.06 6.88 6.77
C HIS A 119 -2.41 5.89 5.65
N ILE A 120 -3.46 6.17 4.88
CA ILE A 120 -3.92 5.32 3.77
C ILE A 120 -3.78 6.10 2.48
N ALA A 121 -3.24 5.45 1.46
CA ALA A 121 -3.19 5.94 0.10
C ALA A 121 -4.19 5.18 -0.78
N LYS A 122 -4.76 5.90 -1.75
CA LYS A 122 -5.52 5.31 -2.85
C LYS A 122 -4.80 5.63 -4.14
N PHE A 123 -4.65 4.62 -4.99
CA PHE A 123 -4.06 4.74 -6.32
C PHE A 123 -5.10 4.41 -7.36
N VAL A 124 -5.21 5.24 -8.38
CA VAL A 124 -6.22 5.12 -9.45
C VAL A 124 -5.53 5.17 -10.81
N GLY A 125 -6.02 4.36 -11.73
CA GLY A 125 -5.61 4.41 -13.13
C GLY A 125 -6.39 5.47 -13.89
N ASP A 126 -5.73 6.15 -14.83
CA ASP A 126 -6.39 6.98 -15.83
C ASP A 126 -6.82 6.17 -17.06
N ALA A 127 -7.45 6.84 -18.02
CA ALA A 127 -7.99 6.20 -19.24
C ALA A 127 -6.90 5.62 -20.17
N ILE A 128 -5.64 6.03 -20.01
CA ILE A 128 -4.51 5.56 -20.84
C ILE A 128 -3.61 4.57 -20.09
N GLY A 129 -4.05 4.12 -18.90
CA GLY A 129 -3.37 3.09 -18.12
C GLY A 129 -2.25 3.60 -17.20
N ASN A 130 -2.08 4.92 -17.05
CA ASN A 130 -1.15 5.46 -16.06
C ASN A 130 -1.80 5.52 -14.69
N TRP A 131 -1.04 5.12 -13.67
CA TRP A 131 -1.47 5.19 -12.29
C TRP A 131 -0.90 6.41 -11.58
N HIS A 132 -1.68 6.94 -10.65
CA HIS A 132 -1.23 7.94 -9.70
C HIS A 132 -1.98 7.74 -8.38
N GLY A 133 -1.54 8.39 -7.30
CA GLY A 133 -2.20 8.26 -6.01
C GLY A 133 -2.32 9.53 -5.21
N TYR A 134 -3.05 9.40 -4.12
CA TYR A 134 -3.24 10.44 -3.13
C TYR A 134 -3.53 9.87 -1.73
N PRO A 135 -3.14 10.60 -0.67
CA PRO A 135 -3.55 10.30 0.70
C PRO A 135 -5.05 10.43 0.87
N VAL A 136 -5.68 9.54 1.63
CA VAL A 136 -7.13 9.56 1.87
C VAL A 136 -7.49 9.61 3.34
N ALA A 137 -8.52 10.40 3.65
CA ALA A 137 -9.23 10.38 4.91
C ALA A 137 -10.40 9.40 4.79
N HIS A 138 -10.20 8.14 5.16
CA HIS A 138 -11.16 7.04 4.91
C HIS A 138 -12.53 7.18 5.58
N TRP A 139 -12.68 8.16 6.47
CA TRP A 139 -13.93 8.48 7.17
C TRP A 139 -14.74 9.61 6.55
N LEU A 140 -14.19 10.34 5.56
CA LEU A 140 -14.88 11.46 4.92
C LEU A 140 -15.69 11.05 3.69
N SER A 141 -15.36 9.93 3.05
CA SER A 141 -15.95 9.50 1.79
C SER A 141 -16.15 7.98 1.78
N PRO A 142 -17.34 7.47 1.41
CA PRO A 142 -17.57 6.02 1.29
C PRO A 142 -16.78 5.40 0.13
N TYR A 143 -16.28 6.22 -0.80
CA TYR A 143 -15.48 5.78 -1.95
C TYR A 143 -13.97 5.73 -1.65
N ASP A 144 -13.54 6.32 -0.54
CA ASP A 144 -12.14 6.39 -0.14
C ASP A 144 -11.84 5.42 1.00
N LYS A 145 -12.37 4.20 0.87
CA LYS A 145 -12.19 3.11 1.83
C LYS A 145 -11.78 1.80 1.11
N PRO A 146 -10.75 1.08 1.61
CA PRO A 146 -10.38 -0.24 1.11
C PRO A 146 -11.47 -1.29 1.40
N SER A 147 -11.44 -2.41 0.67
CA SER A 147 -12.36 -3.53 0.93
C SER A 147 -12.03 -4.26 2.23
N GLU A 148 -12.99 -5.05 2.72
CA GLU A 148 -12.77 -5.94 3.87
C GLU A 148 -11.64 -6.95 3.61
N THR A 149 -11.47 -7.43 2.39
CA THR A 149 -10.36 -8.33 2.01
C THR A 149 -9.00 -7.65 2.20
N ILE A 150 -8.85 -6.41 1.74
CA ILE A 150 -7.59 -5.64 1.91
C ILE A 150 -7.35 -5.38 3.40
N LEU A 151 -8.38 -4.98 4.13
CA LEU A 151 -8.28 -4.73 5.57
C LEU A 151 -7.92 -5.99 6.37
N SER A 152 -8.42 -7.15 5.94
CA SER A 152 -8.06 -8.44 6.54
C SER A 152 -6.59 -8.78 6.26
N SER A 153 -6.12 -8.56 5.03
CA SER A 153 -4.69 -8.70 4.69
C SER A 153 -3.81 -7.81 5.56
N TRP A 154 -4.16 -6.53 5.75
CA TRP A 154 -3.41 -5.63 6.63
C TRP A 154 -3.40 -6.09 8.09
N PHE A 155 -4.51 -6.67 8.58
CA PHE A 155 -4.59 -7.24 9.91
C PHE A 155 -3.72 -8.49 10.06
N GLU A 156 -3.78 -9.42 9.10
CA GLU A 156 -2.99 -10.66 9.09
C GLU A 156 -1.49 -10.38 9.00
N LEU A 157 -1.10 -9.30 8.33
CA LEU A 157 0.28 -8.80 8.27
C LEU A 157 0.71 -8.00 9.51
N GLY A 158 -0.18 -7.82 10.50
CA GLY A 158 0.11 -7.09 11.73
C GLY A 158 0.22 -5.56 11.56
N LEU A 159 -0.18 -5.03 10.40
CA LEU A 159 -0.08 -3.59 10.09
C LEU A 159 -1.16 -2.77 10.79
N ILE A 160 -2.32 -3.39 11.02
CA ILE A 160 -3.43 -2.82 11.78
C ILE A 160 -3.98 -3.82 12.78
N SER A 161 -4.59 -3.34 13.85
CA SER A 161 -5.30 -4.20 14.79
C SER A 161 -6.75 -4.46 14.33
N LYS A 162 -7.36 -5.55 14.80
CA LYS A 162 -8.77 -5.87 14.53
C LYS A 162 -9.75 -4.72 14.87
N PRO A 163 -9.58 -3.96 15.97
CA PRO A 163 -10.37 -2.73 16.19
C PRO A 163 -10.17 -1.64 15.14
N LYS A 164 -8.94 -1.42 14.66
CA LYS A 164 -8.65 -0.45 13.58
C LYS A 164 -9.30 -0.89 12.28
N MET A 165 -9.13 -2.16 11.89
CA MET A 165 -9.81 -2.79 10.75
C MET A 165 -11.33 -2.53 10.78
N ALA A 166 -11.99 -2.82 11.90
CA ALA A 166 -13.43 -2.62 12.05
C ALA A 166 -13.85 -1.13 11.98
N LYS A 167 -13.02 -0.20 12.48
CA LYS A 167 -13.28 1.25 12.37
C LYS A 167 -13.13 1.72 10.93
N ILE A 168 -12.06 1.34 10.24
CA ILE A 168 -11.83 1.70 8.83
C ILE A 168 -12.97 1.14 7.98
N HIS A 169 -13.35 -0.13 8.16
CA HIS A 169 -14.45 -0.75 7.42
C HIS A 169 -15.79 0.00 7.58
N ARG A 170 -16.07 0.56 8.76
CA ARG A 170 -17.26 1.38 9.02
C ARG A 170 -17.13 2.85 8.61
N GLY A 171 -15.99 3.27 8.04
CA GLY A 171 -15.73 4.67 7.73
C GLY A 171 -15.60 5.55 8.98
N LYS A 172 -15.11 4.99 10.09
CA LYS A 172 -14.87 5.75 11.33
C LYS A 172 -13.40 6.13 11.43
N GLN A 173 -13.14 7.37 11.87
CA GLN A 173 -11.79 7.84 12.15
C GLN A 173 -11.15 6.98 13.26
N CYS A 174 -9.87 6.68 13.09
CA CYS A 174 -9.06 5.97 14.09
C CYS A 174 -7.61 6.42 14.01
N ALA A 175 -6.89 6.32 15.14
CA ALA A 175 -5.45 6.47 15.16
C ALA A 175 -4.83 5.24 14.50
N LEU A 176 -4.25 5.43 13.32
CA LEU A 176 -3.47 4.42 12.60
C LEU A 176 -2.03 4.46 13.09
#